data_AF-A0AA45LCT7-F1
#
_entry.id   AF-A0AA45LCT7-F1
#
_cell.length_a   1.000
_cell.length_b   1.000
_cell.length_c   1.000
_cell.angle_alpha   90.00
_cell.angle_beta   90.00
_cell.angle_gamma   90.00
#
_symmetry.space_group_name_H-M   'P 1'
#
loop_
_entity.id
_entity.type
_entity.pdbx_description
1 polymer ?
#
loop_
_entity_poly.entity_id
_entity_poly.type
_entity_poly.pdbx_seq_one_letter_code
_entity_poly.pdbx_strand_id
1 'polypeptide(L)'
;MFENVGFSELLVLVLAGLFILGPERLPDAAAWLGRTIRQVKEYATGAREQLKNEMGPEFEQIRKPLEDLRELRNFNPKQAITKHLWDDQPDEKPNGHPSTGYPPVPTEQAPPQRPLAHNERPPYDPDAT
;
A
#
# COMPACT_ATOMS: atom_id res chain seq x y z
N MET A 1 2.41 -1.72 20.31
CA MET A 1 1.92 -2.96 20.95
C MET A 1 1.02 -3.79 20.04
N PHE A 2 0.19 -3.19 19.18
CA PHE A 2 -0.65 -3.94 18.21
C PHE A 2 0.02 -4.28 16.87
N GLU A 3 1.24 -3.81 16.61
CA GLU A 3 1.94 -4.11 15.34
C GLU A 3 2.35 -5.59 15.20
N ASN A 4 2.22 -6.39 16.26
CA ASN A 4 2.45 -7.83 16.26
C ASN A 4 1.16 -8.66 16.12
N VAL A 5 0.01 -8.05 15.85
CA VAL A 5 -1.23 -8.81 15.61
C VAL A 5 -1.14 -9.43 14.22
N GLY A 6 -0.68 -10.68 14.17
CA GLY A 6 -0.64 -11.48 12.96
C GLY A 6 -1.97 -12.17 12.69
N PHE A 7 -1.97 -12.94 11.59
CA PHE A 7 -3.12 -13.78 11.23
C PHE A 7 -3.43 -14.82 12.33
N SER A 8 -2.41 -15.32 13.03
CA SER A 8 -2.52 -16.22 14.18
C SER A 8 -3.34 -15.62 15.32
N GLU A 9 -3.02 -14.40 15.74
CA GLU A 9 -3.70 -13.71 16.84
C GLU A 9 -5.15 -13.40 16.46
N LEU A 10 -5.41 -13.02 15.20
CA LEU A 10 -6.77 -12.83 14.70
C LEU A 10 -7.58 -14.12 14.81
N LEU A 11 -7.02 -15.27 14.42
CA LEU A 11 -7.68 -16.57 14.54
C LEU A 11 -8.03 -16.90 15.99
N VAL A 12 -7.10 -16.65 16.92
CA VAL A 12 -7.33 -16.85 18.36
C VAL A 12 -8.46 -15.96 18.86
N LEU A 13 -8.49 -14.68 18.46
CA LEU A 13 -9.57 -13.76 18.83
C LEU A 13 -10.93 -14.20 18.28
N VAL A 14 -10.97 -14.68 17.04
CA VAL A 14 -12.20 -15.22 16.43
C VAL A 14 -12.67 -16.43 17.22
N LEU A 15 -11.80 -17.41 17.50
CA LEU A 15 -12.16 -18.59 18.29
C LEU A 15 -12.61 -18.24 19.71
N ALA A 16 -11.92 -17.31 20.37
CA ALA A 16 -12.31 -16.80 21.69
C ALA A 16 -13.69 -16.13 21.64
N GLY A 17 -13.96 -15.31 20.61
CA GLY A 17 -15.26 -14.70 20.38
C GLY A 17 -16.36 -15.73 20.16
N LEU A 18 -16.10 -16.77 19.35
CA LEU A 18 -17.02 -17.88 19.13
C LEU A 18 -17.31 -18.64 20.42
N PHE A 19 -16.32 -18.85 21.29
CA PHE A 19 -16.50 -19.56 22.55
C PHE A 19 -17.28 -18.72 23.59
N ILE A 20 -16.93 -17.44 23.73
CA ILE A 20 -17.52 -16.54 24.75
C ILE A 20 -18.97 -16.20 24.38
N LEU A 21 -19.21 -15.81 23.13
CA LEU A 21 -20.52 -15.32 22.69
C LEU A 21 -21.38 -16.44 22.09
N GLY A 22 -20.75 -17.48 21.54
CA GLY A 22 -21.38 -18.54 20.77
C GLY A 22 -21.32 -18.27 19.26
N PRO A 23 -21.17 -19.31 18.41
CA PRO A 23 -21.10 -19.17 16.95
C PRO A 23 -22.38 -18.59 16.34
N GLU A 24 -23.54 -18.88 16.94
CA GLU A 24 -24.84 -18.39 16.47
C GLU A 24 -25.03 -16.88 16.73
N ARG A 25 -24.43 -16.33 17.80
CA ARG A 25 -24.67 -14.95 18.25
C ARG A 25 -23.67 -13.93 17.69
N LEU A 26 -22.48 -14.38 17.32
CA LEU A 26 -21.48 -13.54 16.67
C LEU A 26 -21.95 -12.85 15.38
N PRO A 27 -22.57 -13.56 14.41
CA PRO A 27 -23.02 -12.93 13.17
C PRO A 27 -24.12 -11.89 13.43
N ASP A 28 -25.04 -12.17 14.35
CA ASP A 28 -26.07 -11.21 14.77
C ASP A 28 -25.48 -9.96 15.41
N ALA A 29 -24.49 -10.12 16.30
CA ALA A 29 -23.79 -9.01 16.94
C ALA A 29 -23.02 -8.16 15.93
N ALA A 30 -22.32 -8.79 14.97
CA ALA A 30 -21.62 -8.10 13.90
C ALA A 30 -22.60 -7.34 12.99
N ALA A 31 -23.74 -7.95 12.64
CA ALA A 31 -24.78 -7.31 11.85
C ALA A 31 -25.44 -6.13 12.60
N TRP A 32 -25.65 -6.25 13.90
CA TRP A 32 -26.11 -5.14 14.73
C TRP A 32 -25.10 -3.99 14.76
N LEU A 33 -23.83 -4.28 15.05
CA LEU A 33 -22.77 -3.29 15.08
C LEU A 33 -22.62 -2.58 13.73
N GLY A 34 -22.64 -3.32 12.63
CA GLY A 34 -22.57 -2.76 11.27
C GLY A 34 -23.74 -1.82 10.96
N ARG A 35 -24.97 -2.20 11.35
CA ARG A 35 -26.15 -1.33 11.21
C ARG A 35 -26.02 -0.07 12.06
N THR A 36 -25.58 -0.20 13.31
CA THR A 36 -25.37 0.95 14.21
C THR A 36 -24.31 1.90 13.66
N ILE A 37 -23.15 1.40 13.21
CA ILE A 37 -22.10 2.23 12.60
C ILE A 37 -22.63 2.97 11.37
N ARG A 38 -23.43 2.29 10.54
CA ARG A 38 -24.05 2.92 9.36
C ARG A 38 -25.00 4.04 9.75
N GLN A 39 -25.88 3.80 10.71
CA GLN A 39 -26.81 4.82 11.22
C GLN A 39 -26.05 6.02 11.77
N VAL A 40 -25.03 5.79 12.61
CA VAL A 40 -24.18 6.86 13.15
C VAL A 40 -23.52 7.66 12.03
N LYS A 41 -23.01 7.00 10.98
CA LYS A 41 -22.44 7.68 9.80
C LYS A 41 -23.49 8.52 9.06
N GLU A 42 -24.70 8.00 8.88
CA GLU A 42 -25.80 8.72 8.22
C GLU A 42 -26.20 9.96 9.03
N TYR A 43 -26.38 9.83 10.35
CA TYR A 43 -26.65 10.96 11.24
C TYR A 43 -25.52 12.00 11.25
N ALA A 44 -24.26 11.55 11.32
CA ALA A 44 -23.10 12.44 11.29
C ALA A 44 -22.99 13.20 9.96
N THR A 45 -23.30 12.53 8.84
CA THR A 45 -23.32 13.16 7.51
C THR A 45 -24.47 14.16 7.40
N GLY A 46 -25.67 13.82 7.88
CA GLY A 46 -26.83 14.71 7.88
C GLY A 46 -26.60 15.96 8.73
N ALA A 47 -26.09 15.80 9.95
CA ALA A 47 -25.73 16.92 10.82
C ALA A 47 -24.64 17.80 10.19
N ARG A 48 -23.61 17.20 9.58
CA ARG A 48 -22.57 17.94 8.84
C ARG A 48 -23.16 18.77 7.71
N GLU A 49 -24.13 18.24 6.96
CA GLU A 49 -24.79 18.97 5.88
C GLU A 49 -25.69 20.09 6.40
N GLN A 50 -26.41 19.88 7.51
CA GLN A 50 -27.20 20.93 8.17
C GLN A 50 -26.32 22.07 8.67
N LEU A 51 -25.22 21.76 9.37
CA LEU A 51 -24.26 22.77 9.84
C LEU A 51 -23.62 23.54 8.67
N LYS A 52 -23.31 22.86 7.56
CA LYS A 52 -22.81 23.48 6.34
C LYS A 52 -23.84 24.44 5.72
N ASN A 53 -25.12 24.06 5.73
CA ASN A 53 -26.19 24.89 5.20
C ASN A 53 -26.51 26.10 6.09
N GLU A 54 -26.34 25.98 7.41
CA GLU A 54 -26.68 27.04 8.38
C GLU A 54 -25.52 28.00 8.67
N MET A 55 -24.25 27.54 8.70
CA MET A 55 -23.10 28.39 9.08
C MET A 55 -22.31 28.95 7.90
N GLY A 56 -22.62 28.54 6.66
CA GLY A 56 -21.91 29.03 5.46
C GLY A 56 -20.37 28.86 5.57
N PRO A 57 -19.56 29.88 5.19
CA PRO A 57 -18.10 29.75 5.03
C PRO A 57 -17.32 29.43 6.32
N GLU A 58 -17.94 29.45 7.50
CA GLU A 58 -17.27 29.04 8.75
C GLU A 58 -17.04 27.52 8.83
N PHE A 59 -17.81 26.72 8.08
CA PHE A 59 -17.61 25.28 7.97
C PHE A 59 -16.28 24.90 7.29
N GLU A 60 -15.79 25.74 6.36
CA GLU A 60 -14.51 25.54 5.67
C GLU A 60 -13.31 25.55 6.64
N GLN A 61 -13.40 26.32 7.74
CA GLN A 61 -12.33 26.43 8.74
C GLN A 61 -12.16 25.14 9.54
N ILE A 62 -13.23 24.38 9.73
CA ILE A 62 -13.19 23.06 10.39
C ILE A 62 -12.85 21.96 9.38
N ARG A 63 -13.21 22.15 8.11
CA ARG A 63 -12.92 21.19 7.04
C ARG A 63 -11.43 21.01 6.78
N LYS A 64 -10.66 22.10 6.66
CA LYS A 64 -9.22 22.06 6.37
C LYS A 64 -8.43 21.16 7.35
N PRO A 65 -8.52 21.37 8.69
CA PRO A 65 -7.84 20.50 9.66
C PRO A 65 -8.24 19.02 9.55
N LEU A 66 -9.50 18.74 9.22
CA LEU A 66 -10.00 17.36 9.07
C LEU A 66 -9.49 16.70 7.78
N GLU A 67 -9.31 17.47 6.71
CA GLU A 67 -8.71 16.99 5.47
C GLU A 67 -7.22 16.72 5.65
N ASP A 68 -6.48 17.63 6.29
CA ASP A 68 -5.05 17.45 6.60
C ASP A 68 -4.80 16.17 7.42
N LEU A 69 -5.62 15.91 8.44
CA LEU A 69 -5.52 14.69 9.24
C LEU A 69 -5.83 13.41 8.45
N ARG A 70 -6.76 13.48 7.49
CA ARG A 70 -7.05 12.36 6.59
C ARG A 70 -5.92 12.13 5.62
N GLU A 71 -5.32 13.19 5.11
CA GLU A 71 -4.17 13.14 4.22
C GLU A 71 -2.98 12.50 4.93
N LEU A 72 -2.64 12.93 6.15
CA LEU A 72 -1.57 12.32 6.96
C LEU A 72 -1.80 10.84 7.23
N ARG A 73 -3.05 10.42 7.50
CA ARG A 73 -3.38 9.01 7.73
C ARG A 73 -3.28 8.17 6.46
N ASN A 74 -3.56 8.77 5.30
CA ASN A 74 -3.50 8.09 4.00
C ASN A 74 -2.11 8.15 3.37
N PHE A 75 -1.24 9.05 3.83
CA PHE A 75 0.16 9.12 3.43
C PHE A 75 0.87 7.87 3.95
N ASN A 76 1.11 6.91 3.07
CA ASN A 76 1.92 5.74 3.41
C ASN A 76 3.39 6.17 3.40
N PRO A 77 4.05 6.38 4.56
CA PRO A 77 5.43 6.88 4.59
C PRO A 77 6.37 5.92 3.86
N LYS A 78 6.07 4.61 3.90
CA LYS A 78 6.78 3.57 3.14
C LYS A 78 6.70 3.82 1.64
N GLN A 79 5.55 4.22 1.09
CA GLN A 79 5.42 4.48 -0.34
C GLN A 79 6.11 5.77 -0.77
N ALA A 80 6.12 6.81 0.08
CA ALA A 80 6.85 8.05 -0.20
C ALA A 80 8.37 7.84 -0.17
N ILE A 81 8.87 7.10 0.81
CA ILE A 81 10.30 6.75 0.93
C ILE A 81 10.71 5.81 -0.21
N THR A 82 9.91 4.79 -0.54
CA THR A 82 10.18 3.92 -1.69
C THR A 82 10.23 4.72 -2.98
N LYS A 83 9.30 5.65 -3.24
CA LYS A 83 9.37 6.49 -4.44
C LYS A 83 10.64 7.32 -4.50
N HIS A 84 11.05 7.97 -3.41
CA HIS A 84 12.30 8.73 -3.39
C HIS A 84 13.56 7.86 -3.47
N LEU A 85 13.54 6.63 -2.96
CA LEU A 85 14.68 5.70 -3.08
C LEU A 85 14.73 4.99 -4.44
N TRP A 86 13.59 4.77 -5.11
CA TRP A 86 13.51 4.11 -6.41
C TRP A 86 13.67 5.07 -7.60
N ASP A 87 13.38 6.35 -7.42
CA ASP A 87 13.60 7.40 -8.43
C ASP A 87 15.08 7.83 -8.51
N ASP A 88 15.85 7.61 -7.43
CA ASP A 88 17.30 7.90 -7.35
C ASP A 88 18.21 6.69 -7.67
N GLN A 89 17.67 5.54 -8.11
CA GLN A 89 18.48 4.36 -8.42
C GLN A 89 18.72 4.23 -9.94
N PRO A 90 19.92 4.57 -10.47
CA PRO A 90 20.33 4.07 -11.76
C PRO A 90 20.44 2.54 -11.68
N ASP A 91 20.03 1.87 -12.74
CA ASP A 91 19.86 0.41 -12.84
C ASP A 91 21.00 -0.40 -12.22
N GLU A 92 20.80 -0.94 -11.01
CA GLU A 92 21.69 -1.98 -10.46
C GLU A 92 20.86 -3.16 -9.96
N LYS A 93 20.80 -4.19 -10.81
CA LYS A 93 20.07 -5.44 -10.57
C LYS A 93 20.71 -6.20 -9.40
N PRO A 94 19.92 -6.86 -8.54
CA PRO A 94 20.44 -7.56 -7.37
C PRO A 94 20.77 -9.00 -7.76
N ASN A 95 22.03 -9.30 -8.08
CA ASN A 95 22.54 -10.67 -8.04
C ASN A 95 23.95 -10.66 -7.44
N GLY A 96 24.02 -10.99 -6.15
CA GLY A 96 25.23 -10.91 -5.33
C GLY A 96 26.25 -12.00 -5.65
N HIS A 97 27.27 -11.66 -6.44
CA HIS A 97 28.53 -12.40 -6.48
C HIS A 97 29.71 -11.45 -6.22
N PRO A 98 30.61 -11.75 -5.27
CA PRO A 98 31.83 -10.98 -5.10
C PRO A 98 32.84 -11.43 -6.18
N SER A 99 33.01 -10.63 -7.24
CA SER A 99 34.06 -10.88 -8.23
C SER A 99 35.43 -10.51 -7.63
N THR A 100 36.10 -11.54 -7.13
CA THR A 100 37.50 -11.47 -6.71
C THR A 100 38.39 -11.39 -7.96
N GLY A 101 39.18 -10.32 -8.06
CA GLY A 101 40.56 -10.34 -8.59
C GLY A 101 40.81 -10.90 -10.00
N TYR A 102 40.25 -10.32 -11.04
CA TYR A 102 40.82 -10.39 -12.39
C TYR A 102 41.03 -8.97 -12.97
N PRO A 103 42.16 -8.70 -13.66
CA PRO A 103 42.32 -7.44 -14.36
C PRO A 103 41.23 -7.30 -15.43
N PRO A 104 40.73 -6.08 -15.69
CA PRO A 104 39.69 -5.88 -16.68
C PRO A 104 40.23 -6.31 -18.06
N VAL A 105 39.65 -7.37 -18.61
CA VAL A 105 39.73 -7.64 -20.04
C VAL A 105 39.10 -6.43 -20.72
N PRO A 106 39.74 -5.80 -21.74
CA PRO A 106 39.11 -4.73 -22.48
C PRO A 106 37.79 -5.27 -23.03
N THR A 107 36.68 -4.87 -22.41
CA THR A 107 35.36 -5.17 -22.95
C THR A 107 35.26 -4.28 -24.18
N GLU A 108 35.56 -4.88 -25.33
CA GLU A 108 35.29 -4.32 -26.63
C GLU A 108 33.87 -3.76 -26.55
N GLN A 109 33.76 -2.43 -26.65
CA GLN A 109 32.52 -1.71 -26.43
C GLN A 109 31.45 -2.35 -27.30
N ALA A 110 30.51 -3.05 -26.66
CA ALA A 110 29.34 -3.56 -27.36
C ALA A 110 28.69 -2.34 -28.02
N PRO A 111 28.49 -2.34 -29.36
CA PRO A 111 27.85 -1.22 -30.03
C PRO A 111 26.50 -0.97 -29.35
N PRO A 112 26.09 0.31 -29.23
CA PRO A 112 24.84 0.66 -28.54
C PRO A 112 23.74 -0.23 -29.09
N GLN A 113 23.08 -0.99 -28.20
CA GLN A 113 22.03 -1.93 -28.58
C GLN A 113 20.89 -1.13 -29.21
N ARG A 114 20.95 -1.02 -30.54
CA ARG A 114 19.91 -0.38 -31.32
C ARG A 114 18.68 -1.29 -31.26
N PRO A 115 17.47 -0.73 -31.12
CA PRO A 115 16.25 -1.52 -31.28
C PRO A 115 16.32 -2.30 -32.58
N LEU A 116 16.12 -3.62 -32.50
CA LEU A 116 16.11 -4.49 -33.66
C LEU A 116 15.09 -3.98 -34.67
N ALA A 117 15.47 -3.90 -35.94
CA ALA A 117 14.53 -3.52 -36.98
C ALA A 117 13.43 -4.61 -37.11
N HIS A 118 12.26 -4.22 -37.61
CA HIS A 118 11.04 -5.05 -37.63
C HIS A 118 11.19 -6.44 -38.30
N ASN A 119 12.30 -6.69 -39.02
CA ASN A 119 12.59 -7.94 -39.71
C ASN A 119 13.97 -8.55 -39.36
N GLU A 120 14.61 -8.10 -38.29
CA GLU A 120 15.92 -8.59 -37.86
C GLU A 120 15.80 -9.66 -36.77
N ARG A 121 16.50 -10.77 -36.94
CA ARG A 121 16.49 -11.86 -35.95
C ARG A 121 17.50 -11.53 -34.84
N PRO A 122 17.12 -11.67 -33.56
CA PRO A 122 18.05 -11.42 -32.48
C PRO A 122 19.24 -12.39 -32.53
N PRO A 123 20.43 -11.94 -32.12
CA PRO A 123 21.62 -12.79 -32.07
C PRO A 123 21.37 -13.97 -31.12
N TYR A 124 21.81 -15.17 -31.54
CA TYR A 124 21.62 -16.40 -30.76
C TYR A 124 22.75 -16.54 -29.73
N ASP A 125 22.38 -16.83 -28.48
CA ASP A 125 23.32 -17.10 -27.39
C ASP A 125 23.53 -18.62 -27.27
N PRO A 126 24.74 -19.14 -27.57
CA PRO A 126 25.03 -20.57 -27.52
C PRO A 126 25.11 -21.16 -26.10
N ASP A 127 25.16 -20.33 -25.04
CA ASP A 127 25.36 -20.80 -23.66
C ASP A 127 24.04 -21.10 -22.91
N ALA A 128 22.89 -21.00 -23.56
CA ALA A 128 21.56 -21.14 -22.93
C ALA A 128 20.98 -22.59 -22.89
N THR A 129 21.79 -23.63 -22.66
CA THR A 129 21.35 -25.05 -22.50
C THR A 129 21.34 -25.51 -21.05
#